data_AF-A0A174JFA4-F1
#
_entry.id   AF-A0A174JFA4-F1
#
_cell.length_a   1.000
_cell.length_b   1.000
_cell.length_c   1.000
_cell.angle_alpha   90.00
_cell.angle_beta   90.00
_cell.angle_gamma   90.00
#
_symmetry.space_group_name_H-M   'P 1'
#
loop_
_entity.id
_entity.type
_entity.pdbx_description
1 polymer ?
#
loop_
_entity_poly.entity_id
_entity_poly.type
_entity_poly.pdbx_seq_one_letter_code
_entity_poly.pdbx_strand_id
1 'polypeptide(L)'
;MKNIKLLYEELENLKDFEIIRKTFDGGMGVFTKGKLKDMTVIWSYGGGWEHVSIDGKKRMPSWDEMCQFKDMFFTDDECCVQYHPPKSEYVNNIQHCLHIWKPIEKYSGVLPVPPSLFIGVKGVVFDET
;
A
#
# COMPACT_ATOMS: atom_id res chain seq x y z
N MET A 1 -2.50 -6.17 -7.05
CA MET A 1 -2.32 -4.82 -7.59
C MET A 1 -3.29 -4.69 -8.74
N LYS A 2 -3.87 -3.50 -8.90
CA LYS A 2 -4.76 -3.21 -10.04
C LYS A 2 -4.07 -3.53 -11.36
N ASN A 3 -4.88 -3.82 -12.38
CA ASN A 3 -4.39 -3.96 -13.74
C ASN A 3 -3.53 -2.73 -14.11
N ILE A 4 -2.34 -2.96 -14.66
CA ILE A 4 -1.35 -1.91 -14.91
C ILE A 4 -1.91 -0.74 -15.74
N LYS A 5 -2.71 -1.05 -16.78
CA LYS A 5 -3.31 -0.01 -17.63
C LYS A 5 -4.26 0.88 -16.82
N LEU A 6 -5.16 0.24 -16.06
CA LEU A 6 -6.13 0.93 -15.22
C LEU A 6 -5.44 1.72 -14.09
N LEU A 7 -4.43 1.13 -13.45
CA LEU A 7 -3.65 1.80 -12.41
C LEU A 7 -3.06 3.12 -12.91
N TYR A 8 -2.40 3.10 -14.07
CA TYR A 8 -1.81 4.32 -14.62
C TYR A 8 -2.86 5.35 -15.05
N GLU A 9 -3.98 4.90 -15.64
CA GLU A 9 -5.10 5.79 -15.97
C GLU A 9 -5.65 6.49 -14.71
N GLU A 10 -5.84 5.75 -13.62
CA GLU A 10 -6.31 6.32 -12.35
C GLU A 10 -5.29 7.29 -11.75
N LEU A 11 -4.01 6.90 -11.67
CA LEU A 11 -2.95 7.75 -11.11
C LEU A 11 -2.76 9.05 -11.90
N GLU A 12 -2.86 9.00 -13.23
CA GLU A 12 -2.74 10.17 -14.10
C GLU A 12 -3.93 11.13 -13.98
N ASN A 13 -5.09 10.64 -13.54
CA ASN A 13 -6.29 11.44 -13.32
C ASN A 13 -6.35 12.08 -11.92
N LEU A 14 -5.45 11.72 -11.00
CA LEU A 14 -5.37 12.32 -9.68
C LEU A 14 -4.82 13.76 -9.76
N LYS A 15 -5.59 14.73 -9.23
CA LYS A 15 -5.24 16.16 -9.30
C LYS A 15 -4.17 16.60 -8.29
N ASP A 16 -3.88 15.73 -7.32
CA ASP A 16 -3.00 15.94 -6.18
C ASP A 16 -1.85 14.93 -6.14
N PHE A 17 -1.67 14.13 -7.19
CA PHE A 17 -0.58 13.17 -7.32
C PHE A 17 0.14 13.34 -8.66
N GLU A 18 1.47 13.25 -8.65
CA GLU A 18 2.30 13.36 -9.84
C GLU A 18 3.20 12.13 -9.95
N ILE A 19 3.19 11.48 -11.12
CA ILE A 19 4.11 10.40 -11.45
C ILE A 19 5.45 11.02 -11.85
N ILE A 20 6.48 10.79 -11.04
CA ILE A 20 7.84 11.29 -11.30
C ILE A 20 8.57 10.36 -12.27
N ARG A 21 8.40 9.05 -12.12
CA ARG A 21 9.12 8.06 -12.92
C ARG A 21 8.32 6.78 -13.08
N LYS A 22 8.36 6.21 -14.30
CA LYS A 22 7.93 4.83 -14.58
C LYS A 22 9.16 3.98 -14.89
N THR A 23 9.20 2.77 -14.36
CA THR A 23 10.23 1.75 -14.63
C THR A 23 9.56 0.52 -15.23
N PHE A 24 10.36 -0.47 -15.63
CA PHE A 24 9.83 -1.69 -16.24
C PHE A 24 8.97 -2.49 -15.23
N ASP A 25 9.26 -2.39 -13.94
CA ASP A 25 8.67 -3.15 -12.84
C ASP A 25 7.96 -2.27 -11.80
N GLY A 26 7.66 -1.01 -12.11
CA GLY A 26 7.07 -0.10 -11.12
C GLY A 26 7.22 1.37 -11.46
N GLY A 27 7.28 2.19 -10.42
CA GLY A 27 7.46 3.63 -10.56
C GLY A 27 7.48 4.37 -9.23
N MET A 28 7.53 5.69 -9.35
CA MET A 28 7.61 6.62 -8.24
C MET A 28 6.74 7.85 -8.52
N GLY A 29 6.12 8.38 -7.47
CA GLY A 29 5.33 9.60 -7.55
C GLY A 29 5.36 10.38 -6.24
N VAL A 30 4.69 11.53 -6.26
CA VAL A 30 4.62 12.44 -5.11
C VAL A 30 3.24 13.07 -5.03
N PHE A 31 2.75 13.23 -3.81
CA PHE A 31 1.55 14.04 -3.56
C PHE A 31 1.90 15.52 -3.58
N THR A 32 1.20 16.29 -4.42
CA THR A 32 1.46 17.71 -4.65
C THR A 32 0.58 18.62 -3.78
N LYS A 33 -0.54 18.10 -3.26
CA LYS A 33 -1.55 18.85 -2.50
C LYS A 33 -2.18 17.99 -1.39
N GLY A 34 -3.05 18.60 -0.58
CA GLY A 34 -3.82 17.91 0.45
C GLY A 34 -3.00 17.50 1.68
N LYS A 35 -3.56 16.58 2.49
CA LYS A 35 -2.95 16.11 3.74
C LYS A 35 -1.67 15.28 3.52
N LEU A 36 -1.55 14.67 2.34
CA LEU A 36 -0.43 13.83 1.92
C LEU A 36 0.67 14.64 1.22
N LYS A 37 0.52 15.95 1.07
CA LYS A 37 1.48 16.80 0.36
C LYS A 37 2.93 16.53 0.79
N ASP A 38 3.82 16.49 -0.19
CA ASP A 38 5.25 16.19 -0.09
C ASP A 38 5.59 14.70 0.19
N MET A 39 4.60 13.85 0.48
CA MET A 39 4.86 12.41 0.66
C MET A 39 5.21 11.77 -0.67
N THR A 40 6.29 10.98 -0.67
CA THR A 40 6.77 10.27 -1.86
C THR A 40 6.36 8.82 -1.82
N VAL A 41 5.94 8.31 -2.97
CA VAL A 41 5.42 6.96 -3.13
C VAL A 41 6.29 6.17 -4.09
N ILE A 42 6.51 4.89 -3.78
CA ILE A 42 7.09 3.90 -4.68
C ILE A 42 6.07 2.78 -4.84
N TRP A 43 5.92 2.26 -6.07
CA TRP A 43 5.23 1.00 -6.33
C TRP A 43 6.10 0.09 -7.18
N SER A 44 5.99 -1.22 -6.94
CA SER A 44 6.67 -2.25 -7.71
C SER A 44 5.81 -3.50 -7.83
N TYR A 45 5.95 -4.20 -8.95
CA TYR A 45 5.38 -5.53 -9.22
C TYR A 45 6.47 -6.53 -9.63
N GLY A 46 7.72 -6.27 -9.19
CA GLY A 46 8.88 -7.10 -9.42
C GLY A 46 9.22 -8.04 -8.25
N GLY A 47 10.23 -8.89 -8.42
CA GLY A 47 10.78 -9.71 -7.31
C GLY A 47 9.81 -10.73 -6.69
N GLY A 48 8.70 -11.05 -7.36
CA GLY A 48 7.67 -11.96 -6.86
C GLY A 48 6.68 -11.32 -5.88
N TRP A 49 6.71 -9.99 -5.74
CA TRP A 49 5.83 -9.26 -4.83
C TRP A 49 5.22 -8.05 -5.53
N GLU A 50 3.97 -7.76 -5.19
CA GLU A 50 3.37 -6.45 -5.38
C GLU A 50 3.68 -5.65 -4.12
N HIS A 51 4.35 -4.51 -4.30
CA HIS A 51 4.89 -3.69 -3.22
C HIS A 51 4.51 -2.24 -3.46
N VAL A 52 4.09 -1.56 -2.39
CA VAL A 52 3.99 -0.10 -2.36
C VAL A 52 4.58 0.41 -1.07
N SER A 53 5.17 1.60 -1.12
CA SER A 53 5.62 2.30 0.09
C SER A 53 5.37 3.80 -0.02
N ILE A 54 5.08 4.41 1.11
CA ILE A 54 4.88 5.85 1.25
C ILE A 54 5.82 6.39 2.32
N ASP A 55 6.67 7.34 1.94
CA ASP A 55 7.52 8.09 2.85
C ASP A 55 6.79 9.36 3.29
N GLY A 56 6.38 9.36 4.56
CA GLY A 56 5.66 10.46 5.19
C GLY A 56 6.48 11.76 5.36
N LYS A 57 7.80 11.73 5.10
CA LYS A 57 8.80 12.82 5.24
C LYS A 57 8.93 13.42 6.63
N LYS A 58 7.85 14.01 7.15
CA LYS A 58 7.79 14.80 8.39
C LYS A 58 7.05 14.07 9.52
N ARG A 59 6.20 13.11 9.18
CA ARG A 59 5.39 12.37 10.16
C ARG A 59 5.02 10.99 9.63
N MET A 60 4.59 10.11 10.53
CA MET A 60 3.97 8.85 10.16
C MET A 60 2.64 9.12 9.43
N PRO A 61 2.36 8.42 8.31
CA PRO A 61 1.00 8.33 7.77
C PRO A 61 0.04 7.76 8.81
N SER A 62 -1.16 8.32 8.89
CA SER A 62 -2.24 7.79 9.74
C SER A 62 -2.84 6.51 9.14
N TRP A 63 -3.62 5.79 9.94
CA TRP A 63 -4.32 4.59 9.48
C TRP A 63 -5.21 4.88 8.26
N ASP A 64 -6.05 5.92 8.32
CA ASP A 64 -6.96 6.28 7.23
C ASP A 64 -6.20 6.67 5.95
N GLU A 65 -5.06 7.34 6.10
CA GLU A 65 -4.19 7.66 4.97
C GLU A 65 -3.56 6.40 4.36
N MET A 66 -3.20 5.41 5.17
CA MET A 66 -2.71 4.12 4.69
C MET A 66 -3.81 3.29 4.01
N CYS A 67 -5.07 3.38 4.47
CA CYS A 67 -6.21 2.78 3.79
C CYS A 67 -6.41 3.41 2.41
N GLN A 68 -6.50 4.74 2.33
CA GLN A 68 -6.60 5.46 1.06
C GLN A 68 -5.43 5.12 0.12
N PHE A 69 -4.21 5.08 0.66
CA PHE A 69 -3.02 4.72 -0.08
C PHE A 69 -3.08 3.29 -0.63
N LYS A 70 -3.54 2.30 0.16
CA LYS A 70 -3.76 0.93 -0.32
C LYS A 70 -4.71 0.93 -1.52
N ASP A 71 -5.83 1.62 -1.41
CA ASP A 71 -6.92 1.58 -2.39
C ASP A 71 -6.54 2.27 -3.72
N MET A 72 -5.48 3.08 -3.74
CA MET A 72 -4.89 3.58 -4.99
C MET A 72 -4.30 2.45 -5.82
N PHE A 73 -3.65 1.46 -5.20
CA PHE A 73 -2.83 0.45 -5.89
C PHE A 73 -3.42 -0.96 -5.92
N PHE A 74 -4.29 -1.29 -4.96
CA PHE A 74 -4.91 -2.60 -4.81
C PHE A 74 -6.42 -2.50 -4.96
N THR A 75 -7.08 -3.60 -5.32
CA THR A 75 -8.55 -3.68 -5.32
C THR A 75 -9.09 -3.98 -3.92
N ASP A 76 -10.39 -3.75 -3.71
CA ASP A 76 -11.04 -3.93 -2.40
C ASP A 76 -10.91 -5.36 -1.85
N ASP A 77 -11.00 -6.35 -2.73
CA ASP A 77 -10.91 -7.78 -2.38
C ASP A 77 -9.47 -8.31 -2.19
N GLU A 78 -8.44 -7.47 -2.37
CA GLU A 78 -7.05 -7.88 -2.23
C GLU A 78 -6.58 -7.82 -0.77
N CYS A 79 -6.21 -8.98 -0.22
CA CYS A 79 -5.50 -9.02 1.06
C CYS A 79 -4.04 -8.61 0.88
N CYS A 80 -3.62 -7.62 1.65
CA CYS A 80 -2.24 -7.12 1.70
C CYS A 80 -1.79 -6.97 3.15
N VAL A 81 -0.48 -6.90 3.37
CA VAL A 81 0.10 -6.91 4.72
C VAL A 81 1.17 -5.86 4.87
N GLN A 82 1.28 -5.34 6.10
CA GLN A 82 2.48 -4.63 6.57
C GLN A 82 3.19 -5.56 7.55
N TYR A 83 4.46 -5.85 7.30
CA TYR A 83 5.23 -6.74 8.17
C TYR A 83 5.93 -5.95 9.29
N HIS A 84 5.94 -6.56 10.48
CA HIS A 84 6.85 -6.21 11.56
C HIS A 84 7.97 -7.26 11.59
N PRO A 85 9.07 -7.07 10.84
CA PRO A 85 10.13 -8.06 10.78
C PRO A 85 10.84 -8.17 12.14
N PRO A 86 11.57 -9.27 12.39
CA PRO A 86 12.43 -9.38 13.55
C PRO A 86 13.37 -8.19 13.67
N LYS A 87 13.64 -7.72 14.90
CA LYS A 87 14.53 -6.56 15.12
C LYS A 87 15.92 -6.72 14.51
N SER A 88 16.43 -7.95 14.41
CA SER A 88 17.73 -8.25 13.78
C SER A 88 17.73 -8.01 12.27
N GLU A 89 16.58 -8.12 11.63
CA GLU A 89 16.38 -7.94 10.19
C GLU A 89 15.69 -6.60 9.86
N TYR A 90 15.35 -5.80 10.88
CA TYR A 90 14.61 -4.56 10.69
C TYR A 90 15.52 -3.47 10.10
N VAL A 91 15.29 -3.14 8.84
CA VAL A 91 15.95 -2.04 8.14
C VAL A 91 15.03 -0.82 8.13
N ASN A 92 15.48 0.29 8.72
CA ASN A 92 14.74 1.56 8.76
C ASN A 92 15.60 2.72 8.26
N ASN A 93 15.78 2.80 6.94
CA ASN A 93 16.54 3.87 6.30
C ASN A 93 15.72 5.17 6.17
N ILE A 94 14.39 5.09 6.30
CA ILE A 94 13.45 6.21 6.14
C ILE A 94 12.44 6.14 7.27
N GLN A 95 12.63 7.00 8.28
CA GLN A 95 11.94 6.92 9.58
C GLN A 95 10.41 6.84 9.51
N HIS A 96 9.79 7.45 8.50
CA HIS A 96 8.34 7.53 8.33
C HIS A 96 7.85 6.79 7.08
N CYS A 97 8.62 5.81 6.60
CA CYS A 97 8.24 4.98 5.47
C CYS A 97 7.44 3.78 5.93
N LEU A 98 6.20 3.69 5.45
CA LEU A 98 5.35 2.51 5.62
C LEU A 98 5.24 1.78 4.29
N HIS A 99 5.07 0.46 4.38
CA HIS A 99 5.16 -0.44 3.24
C HIS A 99 4.00 -1.43 3.31
N ILE A 100 3.38 -1.70 2.16
CA ILE A 100 2.36 -2.72 1.99
C ILE A 100 2.85 -3.71 0.94
N TRP A 101 2.65 -5.00 1.22
CA TRP A 101 3.05 -6.09 0.34
C TRP A 101 1.89 -7.04 0.08
N LYS A 102 1.90 -7.64 -1.12
CA LYS A 102 1.10 -8.80 -1.49
C LYS A 102 1.96 -9.75 -2.32
N PRO A 103 2.00 -11.06 -2.00
CA PRO A 103 2.78 -12.00 -2.79
C PRO A 103 2.13 -12.20 -4.16
N ILE A 104 2.96 -12.34 -5.19
CA ILE A 104 2.49 -12.87 -6.47
C ILE A 104 2.47 -14.39 -6.31
N GLU A 105 1.28 -14.99 -6.28
CA GLU A 105 1.06 -16.38 -5.87
C GLU A 105 1.98 -17.38 -6.58
N LYS A 106 2.19 -17.17 -7.89
CA LYS A 106 3.06 -18.00 -8.71
C LYS A 106 4.53 -18.05 -8.22
N TYR A 107 5.01 -16.99 -7.58
CA TYR A 107 6.43 -16.82 -7.24
C TYR A 107 6.69 -16.87 -5.74
N SER A 108 5.80 -16.29 -4.94
CA SER A 108 5.99 -16.12 -3.49
C SER A 108 4.95 -16.87 -2.66
N GLY A 109 4.09 -17.67 -3.31
CA GLY A 109 3.04 -18.45 -2.66
C GLY A 109 1.83 -17.61 -2.25
N VAL A 110 0.86 -18.28 -1.63
CA VAL A 110 -0.39 -17.66 -1.17
C VAL A 110 -0.17 -17.03 0.20
N LEU A 111 -0.64 -15.79 0.37
CA LEU A 111 -0.60 -15.12 1.67
C LEU A 111 -1.50 -15.87 2.67
N PRO A 112 -0.98 -16.36 3.81
CA PRO A 112 -1.84 -16.93 4.84
C PRO A 112 -2.69 -15.81 5.45
N VAL A 113 -4.02 -15.99 5.39
CA VAL A 113 -4.99 -15.07 6.00
C VAL A 113 -5.66 -15.78 7.18
N PRO A 114 -5.66 -15.20 8.39
CA PRO A 114 -6.33 -15.81 9.53
C PRO A 114 -7.85 -15.89 9.29
N PRO A 115 -8.55 -16.87 9.89
CA PRO A 115 -10.01 -16.93 9.84
C PRO A 115 -10.65 -15.63 10.32
N SER A 116 -11.67 -15.13 9.62
CA SER A 116 -12.32 -13.86 9.99
C SER A 116 -12.92 -13.87 11.39
N LEU A 117 -13.26 -15.04 11.92
CA LEU A 117 -13.78 -15.22 13.28
C LEU A 117 -12.80 -14.74 14.37
N PHE A 118 -11.48 -14.70 14.09
CA PHE A 118 -10.50 -14.17 15.05
C PHE A 118 -10.60 -12.65 15.20
N ILE A 119 -11.28 -11.98 14.28
CA ILE A 119 -11.53 -10.53 14.27
C ILE A 119 -12.96 -10.27 14.76
N GLY A 120 -13.94 -11.04 14.26
CA GLY A 120 -15.34 -10.91 14.64
C GLY A 120 -16.30 -11.73 13.77
N VAL A 121 -17.59 -11.64 14.09
CA VAL A 121 -18.66 -12.28 13.33
C VAL A 121 -19.08 -11.38 12.16
N LYS A 122 -19.00 -11.90 10.93
CA LYS A 122 -19.39 -11.15 9.72
C LYS A 122 -20.88 -10.78 9.78
N GLY A 123 -21.20 -9.53 9.46
CA GLY A 123 -22.58 -9.03 9.34
C GLY A 123 -23.24 -8.62 10.66
N VAL A 124 -22.53 -8.65 11.79
CA VAL A 124 -23.02 -8.11 13.06
C VAL A 124 -22.73 -6.62 13.09
N VAL A 125 -23.79 -5.81 13.21
CA VAL A 125 -23.71 -4.37 13.52
C VAL A 125 -24.00 -4.23 15.00
N PHE A 126 -23.08 -3.61 15.74
CA PHE A 126 -23.35 -3.20 17.12
C PHE A 126 -23.91 -1.78 17.06
N ASP A 127 -25.10 -1.56 17.61
CA ASP A 127 -25.62 -0.21 17.80
C ASP A 127 -24.65 0.56 18.70
N GLU A 128 -24.21 1.73 18.25
CA GLU A 128 -23.40 2.64 19.05
C GLU A 128 -24.28 3.17 20.20
N THR A 129 -23.98 2.76 21.43
CA THR A 129 -24.58 3.30 22.67
C THR A 129 -23.91 4.60 23.07
#